data_AF-A0AA42Y4T8-F1
#
_entry.id   AF-A0AA42Y4T8-F1
#
_cell.length_a   1.000
_cell.length_b   1.000
_cell.length_c   1.000
_cell.angle_alpha   90.00
_cell.angle_beta   90.00
_cell.angle_gamma   90.00
#
_symmetry.space_group_name_H-M   'P 1'
#
loop_
_entity.id
_entity.type
_entity.pdbx_description
1 polymer ?
#
loop_
_entity_poly.entity_id
_entity_poly.type
_entity_poly.pdbx_seq_one_letter_code
_entity_poly.pdbx_strand_id
1 'polypeptide(L)'
;MSRSKPRSGYRRPAGLVGCAVLLAAVAFTACGDDIAGSGNAPADHTINQSGAMHRPGLNDPVVNCTACHGADLMGGLSGQPSCFTCHGKRWN
;
A
#
# COMPACT_ATOMS: atom_id res chain seq x y z
N MET A 1 33.72 -17.76 19.34
CA MET A 1 32.44 -18.01 20.06
C MET A 1 31.37 -17.21 19.33
N SER A 2 30.38 -17.75 18.64
CA SER A 2 29.78 -19.08 18.71
C SER A 2 29.01 -19.39 17.42
N ARG A 3 29.20 -20.63 16.95
CA ARG A 3 28.18 -21.53 16.38
C ARG A 3 27.49 -21.11 15.08
N SER A 4 28.13 -21.55 14.00
CA SER A 4 27.52 -22.21 12.84
C SER A 4 26.32 -23.09 13.20
N LYS A 5 25.18 -22.89 12.53
CA LYS A 5 24.14 -23.91 12.39
C LYS A 5 24.11 -24.40 10.93
N PRO A 6 24.19 -25.71 10.68
CA PRO A 6 24.30 -26.25 9.31
C PRO A 6 22.95 -26.18 8.59
N ARG A 7 22.98 -25.75 7.32
CA ARG A 7 21.81 -25.85 6.44
C ARG A 7 21.61 -27.32 6.05
N SER A 8 20.51 -27.85 6.55
CA SER A 8 19.86 -29.10 6.16
C SER A 8 19.95 -29.31 4.65
N GLY A 9 20.53 -30.45 4.27
CA GLY A 9 20.76 -30.84 2.89
C GLY A 9 19.46 -31.15 2.16
N TYR A 10 19.29 -30.56 0.97
CA TYR A 10 18.33 -31.02 -0.01
C TYR A 10 19.09 -31.76 -1.11
N ARG A 11 19.10 -33.10 -1.03
CA ARG A 11 19.61 -33.99 -2.08
C ARG A 11 18.66 -33.92 -3.28
N ARG A 12 19.16 -33.49 -4.44
CA ARG A 12 18.41 -33.53 -5.71
C ARG A 12 18.82 -34.79 -6.48
N PRO A 13 17.89 -35.66 -6.92
CA PRO A 13 18.23 -36.78 -7.78
C PRO A 13 18.58 -36.32 -9.20
N ALA A 14 19.60 -36.95 -9.77
CA ALA A 14 20.13 -36.72 -11.11
C ALA A 14 19.36 -37.54 -12.16
N GLY A 15 19.21 -36.98 -13.37
CA GLY A 15 18.64 -37.63 -14.57
C GLY A 15 17.69 -36.65 -15.28
N LEU A 16 18.14 -35.77 -16.18
CA LEU A 16 18.60 -36.00 -17.56
C LEU A 16 17.49 -36.46 -18.53
N VAL A 17 16.59 -35.54 -18.89
CA VAL A 17 15.87 -35.48 -20.19
C VAL A 17 15.59 -33.98 -20.39
N GLY A 18 16.20 -33.24 -21.31
CA GLY A 18 16.26 -33.49 -22.74
C GLY A 18 15.12 -32.75 -23.43
N CYS A 19 15.25 -31.43 -23.63
CA CYS A 19 14.76 -30.70 -24.81
C CYS A 19 15.15 -29.22 -24.69
N ALA A 20 16.06 -28.83 -25.58
CA ALA A 20 16.55 -27.49 -25.73
C ALA A 20 15.46 -26.55 -26.28
N VAL A 21 15.72 -25.26 -26.06
CA VAL A 21 15.13 -24.09 -26.72
C VAL A 21 13.75 -23.70 -26.18
N LEU A 22 13.72 -22.66 -25.34
CA LEU A 22 13.06 -21.38 -25.65
C LEU A 22 13.30 -20.37 -24.52
N LEU A 23 14.07 -19.34 -24.87
CA LEU A 23 13.95 -17.96 -24.40
C LEU A 23 14.35 -17.65 -22.96
N ALA A 24 15.56 -17.08 -22.86
CA ALA A 24 15.92 -16.10 -21.86
C ALA A 24 14.82 -15.02 -21.73
N ALA A 25 14.23 -14.88 -20.55
CA ALA A 25 13.52 -13.67 -20.18
C ALA A 25 13.56 -13.48 -18.67
N VAL A 26 14.54 -12.67 -18.27
CA VAL A 26 14.46 -11.65 -17.22
C VAL A 26 13.85 -12.09 -15.88
N ALA A 27 14.75 -12.31 -14.92
CA ALA A 27 14.44 -12.09 -13.51
C ALA A 27 13.94 -10.65 -13.34
N PHE A 28 12.64 -10.44 -13.08
CA PHE A 28 12.05 -9.26 -12.42
C PHE A 28 10.51 -9.41 -12.41
N THR A 29 9.96 -10.17 -11.47
CA THR A 29 8.57 -9.95 -11.00
C THR A 29 8.58 -10.04 -9.49
N ALA A 30 9.11 -8.97 -8.91
CA ALA A 30 8.95 -8.60 -7.52
C ALA A 30 9.25 -7.09 -7.41
N CYS A 31 8.34 -6.27 -7.93
CA CYS A 31 8.01 -5.01 -7.27
C CYS A 31 6.57 -5.16 -6.81
N GLY A 32 6.37 -5.20 -5.49
CA GLY A 32 5.04 -5.07 -4.92
C GLY A 32 4.58 -3.63 -5.13
N ASP A 33 3.34 -3.48 -5.60
CA ASP A 33 2.60 -2.22 -5.53
C ASP A 33 1.40 -2.42 -4.60
N ASP A 34 1.66 -2.85 -3.37
CA ASP A 34 0.65 -2.88 -2.32
C ASP A 34 0.54 -1.49 -1.66
N ILE A 35 0.30 -0.38 -2.39
CA ILE A 35 -0.18 0.87 -1.75
C ILE A 35 -1.01 1.70 -2.75
N ALA A 36 -2.33 1.65 -2.63
CA ALA A 36 -3.19 2.83 -2.77
C ALA A 36 -4.59 2.49 -2.29
N GLY A 37 -5.02 3.14 -1.20
CA GLY A 37 -6.33 2.96 -0.58
C GLY A 37 -7.48 3.38 -1.49
N SER A 38 -7.93 2.46 -2.34
CA SER A 38 -9.17 2.60 -3.09
C SER A 38 -10.07 1.41 -2.76
N GLY A 39 -11.20 1.72 -2.15
CA GLY A 39 -12.26 0.75 -1.98
C GLY A 39 -13.61 1.40 -1.72
N ASN A 40 -13.66 2.43 -0.87
CA ASN A 40 -14.94 3.01 -0.43
C ASN A 40 -14.95 4.55 -0.38
N ALA A 41 -13.90 5.22 -0.86
CA ALA A 41 -13.91 6.67 -0.96
C ALA A 41 -14.81 7.11 -2.14
N PRO A 42 -15.61 8.19 -1.99
CA PRO A 42 -16.40 8.72 -3.09
C PRO A 42 -15.52 9.16 -4.27
N ALA A 43 -16.10 9.17 -5.47
CA ALA A 43 -15.39 9.47 -6.72
C ALA A 43 -14.77 10.89 -6.78
N ASP A 44 -15.12 11.78 -5.85
CA ASP A 44 -14.58 13.13 -5.76
C ASP A 44 -13.24 13.22 -4.99
N HIS A 45 -12.73 12.11 -4.46
CA HIS A 45 -11.39 12.04 -3.85
C HIS A 45 -10.33 11.81 -4.93
N THR A 46 -10.03 12.86 -5.71
CA THR A 46 -9.19 12.78 -6.92
C THR A 46 -7.77 13.32 -6.76
N ILE A 47 -7.46 14.00 -5.66
CA ILE A 47 -6.14 14.59 -5.41
C ILE A 47 -5.24 13.57 -4.74
N ASN A 48 -4.30 13.01 -5.49
CA ASN A 48 -3.32 12.08 -4.96
C ASN A 48 -2.16 12.82 -4.28
N GLN A 49 -1.96 12.55 -2.98
CA GLN A 49 -0.78 12.96 -2.24
C GLN A 49 -0.05 11.72 -1.75
N SER A 50 1.05 11.37 -2.42
CA SER A 50 1.93 10.27 -2.01
C SER A 50 1.21 8.91 -1.85
N GLY A 51 0.20 8.65 -2.69
CA GLY A 51 -0.60 7.43 -2.66
C GLY A 51 -1.89 7.52 -1.82
N ALA A 52 -2.14 8.65 -1.15
CA ALA A 52 -3.37 8.92 -0.41
C ALA A 52 -4.30 9.87 -1.18
N MET A 53 -5.54 9.44 -1.39
CA MET A 53 -6.53 10.20 -2.16
C MET A 53 -7.29 11.21 -1.27
N HIS A 54 -7.35 12.45 -1.73
CA HIS A 54 -8.01 13.58 -1.09
C HIS A 54 -9.04 14.20 -2.03
N ARG A 55 -10.05 14.88 -1.46
CA ARG A 55 -11.02 15.69 -2.21
C ARG A 55 -10.42 17.06 -2.55
N PRO A 56 -10.76 17.68 -3.70
CA PRO A 56 -10.52 19.11 -3.91
C PRO A 56 -11.04 19.94 -2.72
N GLY A 57 -10.27 20.93 -2.27
CA GLY A 57 -10.58 21.69 -1.05
C GLY A 57 -9.97 21.10 0.23
N LEU A 58 -9.06 20.12 0.13
CA LEU A 58 -8.36 19.50 1.28
C LEU A 58 -7.66 20.48 2.24
N ASN A 59 -7.33 21.70 1.78
CA ASN A 59 -6.72 22.76 2.59
C ASN A 59 -7.73 23.52 3.47
N ASP A 60 -9.03 23.27 3.30
CA ASP A 60 -10.10 23.79 4.14
C ASP A 60 -11.03 22.64 4.59
N PRO A 61 -10.53 21.75 5.48
CA PRO A 61 -11.24 20.52 5.82
C PRO A 61 -12.47 20.76 6.69
N VAL A 62 -12.50 21.89 7.43
CA VAL A 62 -13.65 22.26 8.27
C VAL A 62 -14.90 22.47 7.41
N VAL A 63 -14.74 23.14 6.27
CA VAL A 63 -15.84 23.41 5.33
C VAL A 63 -16.13 22.19 4.45
N ASN A 64 -15.10 21.47 3.99
CA ASN A 64 -15.26 20.50 2.91
C ASN A 64 -15.44 19.04 3.36
N CYS A 65 -15.08 18.69 4.60
CA CYS A 65 -14.92 17.28 5.00
C CYS A 65 -15.75 16.89 6.22
N THR A 66 -16.11 17.84 7.08
CA THR A 66 -16.78 17.57 8.38
C THR A 66 -18.14 16.89 8.26
N ALA A 67 -18.83 17.07 7.13
CA ALA A 67 -20.11 16.44 6.85
C ALA A 67 -20.05 14.89 6.86
N CYS A 68 -18.89 14.31 6.52
CA CYS A 68 -18.70 12.87 6.49
C CYS A 68 -17.60 12.39 7.45
N HIS A 69 -16.53 13.18 7.65
CA HIS A 69 -15.38 12.80 8.48
C HIS A 69 -15.50 13.25 9.94
N GLY A 70 -16.68 13.71 10.35
CA GLY A 70 -16.95 14.19 11.71
C GLY A 70 -16.60 15.67 11.90
N ALA A 71 -17.29 16.32 12.84
CA ALA A 71 -17.08 17.74 13.14
C ALA A 71 -15.68 18.06 13.67
N ASP A 72 -15.05 17.08 14.31
CA ASP A 72 -13.70 17.15 14.85
C ASP A 72 -12.64 16.56 13.89
N LEU A 73 -13.05 16.04 12.72
CA LEU A 73 -12.20 15.36 11.74
C LEU A 73 -11.51 14.08 12.27
N MET A 74 -12.02 13.51 13.37
CA MET A 74 -11.48 12.28 13.96
C MET A 74 -12.05 11.00 13.32
N GLY A 75 -12.91 11.15 12.31
CA GLY A 75 -13.57 10.05 11.62
C GLY A 75 -15.10 10.16 11.71
N GLY A 76 -15.77 9.48 10.78
CA GLY A 76 -17.22 9.53 10.64
C GLY A 76 -17.94 8.29 11.18
N LEU A 77 -19.24 8.42 11.42
CA LEU A 77 -20.08 7.34 11.96
C LEU A 77 -20.16 6.10 11.06
N SER A 78 -19.89 6.27 9.75
CA SER A 78 -19.90 5.18 8.78
C SER A 78 -18.49 4.70 8.43
N GLY A 79 -17.53 4.92 9.32
CA GLY A 79 -16.16 4.42 9.16
C GLY A 79 -15.26 5.30 8.30
N GLN A 80 -15.63 6.57 8.07
CA GLN A 80 -14.72 7.52 7.42
C GLN A 80 -13.46 7.68 8.27
N PRO A 81 -12.26 7.67 7.66
CA PRO A 81 -11.00 7.72 8.40
C PRO A 81 -10.79 9.07 9.10
N SER A 82 -10.02 9.02 10.19
CA SER A 82 -9.52 10.19 10.89
C SER A 82 -8.47 10.90 10.05
N CYS A 83 -8.59 12.22 9.95
CA CYS A 83 -7.53 13.07 9.42
C CYS A 83 -6.22 12.91 10.19
N PHE A 84 -6.32 12.63 11.49
CA PHE A 84 -5.18 12.54 12.39
C PHE A 84 -4.48 11.18 12.39
N THR A 85 -4.93 10.24 11.56
CA THR A 85 -4.19 9.00 11.33
C THR A 85 -2.85 9.28 10.65
N CYS A 86 -2.79 10.29 9.78
CA CYS A 86 -1.58 10.66 9.04
C CYS A 86 -1.11 12.10 9.36
N HIS A 87 -2.03 13.03 9.65
CA HIS A 87 -1.70 14.44 9.86
C HIS A 87 -1.74 14.86 11.33
N GLY A 88 -0.97 15.89 11.68
CA GLY A 88 -1.08 16.57 12.96
C GLY A 88 -2.12 17.70 12.93
N LYS A 89 -2.09 18.60 13.95
CA LYS A 89 -2.91 19.84 13.94
C LYS A 89 -2.55 20.83 12.85
N ARG A 90 -1.35 20.69 12.26
CA ARG A 90 -0.87 21.54 11.16
C ARG A 90 -0.69 20.65 9.94
N TRP A 91 -1.29 21.10 8.84
CA TRP A 91 -1.27 20.46 7.55
C TRP A 91 -0.07 21.00 6.77
N ASN A 92 1.12 20.46 7.02
CA ASN A 92 2.31 20.73 6.21
C ASN A 92 3.05 19.44 5.86
#